data_AF-A0A382KND5-F1
#
_entry.id   AF-A0A382KND5-F1
#
_cell.length_a   1.000
_cell.length_b   1.000
_cell.length_c   1.000
_cell.angle_alpha   90.00
_cell.angle_beta   90.00
_cell.angle_gamma   90.00
#
_symmetry.space_group_name_H-M   'P 1'
#
loop_
_entity.id
_entity.type
_entity.pdbx_description
1 polymer ?
#
loop_
_entity_poly.entity_id
_entity_poly.type
_entity_poly.pdbx_seq_one_letter_code
_entity_poly.pdbx_strand_id
1 'polypeptide(L)'
;GPHPIGFNGVQFDMGKDSGLKHMFVDSANVINGQKYYYAVTAFDKGYDLDFFDLGFSDRDNLQEIAPSECSVVMDLDLKGNVVRMSENAGVALPNATVAGYVPPNTVAPGQDFIDHYEGYGTGDISLSVIDPYAVKENVTYTVLFDTLDSADDVVFNVLNDEEIVETITIIDSMAHTTHGHIDSLSVLLTNESGSITYHPGLDYTMNYELGMITPLGNLLAESQSYIISYKYYPLYNSSSMDGEPDNPIFDGMKIFLYDDAVGVNHDSTGWLIGEANYRQEITDSRLYPADFHLIFDGNIGDSVTVDNYNTRSPFYVKNVTHDDYPGFRIFDYDNDDEWDPDEPILIMPYEGGNSPYMFIRFFLDSLDITATILLDTVITENDTLITESIIYDTTYVEIIHVEKGDIFRLATFIPFS
;
A
#
# COMPACT_ATOMS: atom_id res chain seq x y z
N GLY A 1 13.14 -15.14 24.28
CA GLY A 1 13.65 -15.57 25.58
C GLY A 1 14.94 -16.30 25.32
N PRO A 2 15.96 -16.21 26.19
CA PRO A 2 17.25 -16.85 25.94
C PRO A 2 17.09 -18.37 25.81
N HIS A 3 17.72 -18.95 24.79
CA HIS A 3 17.81 -20.38 24.61
C HIS A 3 18.55 -20.99 25.82
N PRO A 4 18.03 -22.08 26.41
CA PRO A 4 18.58 -22.69 27.62
C PRO A 4 20.03 -23.16 27.45
N ILE A 5 20.39 -23.58 26.23
CA ILE A 5 21.75 -23.98 25.86
C ILE A 5 22.46 -22.84 25.14
N GLY A 6 23.62 -22.41 25.67
CA GLY A 6 24.47 -21.40 25.05
C GLY A 6 25.58 -21.99 24.17
N PHE A 7 26.04 -21.21 23.20
CA PHE A 7 27.19 -21.52 22.35
C PHE A 7 28.36 -20.58 22.70
N ASN A 8 29.55 -21.14 22.96
CA ASN A 8 30.75 -20.38 23.35
C ASN A 8 30.54 -19.38 24.52
N GLY A 9 29.61 -19.68 25.45
CA GLY A 9 29.34 -18.84 26.62
C GLY A 9 28.35 -17.70 26.37
N VAL A 10 27.73 -17.61 25.19
CA VAL A 10 26.67 -16.66 24.85
C VAL A 10 25.36 -17.43 24.67
N GLN A 11 24.27 -16.89 25.20
CA GLN A 11 22.91 -17.43 24.99
C GLN A 11 22.26 -16.69 23.83
N PHE A 12 21.59 -17.45 22.95
CA PHE A 12 20.79 -16.87 21.86
C PHE A 12 19.47 -16.36 22.42
N ASP A 13 19.13 -15.09 22.22
CA ASP A 13 17.76 -14.65 22.49
C ASP A 13 16.87 -15.08 21.33
N MET A 14 16.05 -16.09 21.56
CA MET A 14 15.11 -16.63 20.56
C MET A 14 13.91 -15.71 20.34
N GLY A 15 13.86 -14.56 21.00
CA GLY A 15 12.79 -13.57 20.84
C GLY A 15 11.44 -14.08 21.31
N LYS A 16 10.36 -13.56 20.72
CA LYS A 16 8.97 -13.95 21.00
C LYS A 16 8.25 -14.43 19.74
N ASP A 17 9.00 -14.77 18.69
CA ASP A 17 8.48 -15.10 17.35
C ASP A 17 7.53 -14.03 16.80
N SER A 18 8.10 -12.92 16.32
CA SER A 18 7.33 -11.80 15.73
C SER A 18 7.34 -11.82 14.20
N GLY A 19 7.59 -12.99 13.59
CA GLY A 19 7.86 -13.10 12.14
C GLY A 19 9.27 -12.69 11.73
N LEU A 20 9.58 -12.88 10.45
CA LEU A 20 10.85 -12.49 9.83
C LEU A 20 10.94 -10.96 9.75
N LYS A 21 12.05 -10.39 10.22
CA LYS A 21 12.34 -8.97 10.08
C LYS A 21 13.43 -8.76 9.04
N HIS A 22 13.07 -8.10 7.95
CA HIS A 22 13.98 -7.79 6.83
C HIS A 22 14.72 -6.46 7.00
N MET A 23 14.46 -5.74 8.10
CA MET A 23 15.09 -4.47 8.42
C MET A 23 15.39 -4.38 9.93
N PHE A 24 16.58 -3.90 10.26
CA PHE A 24 16.98 -3.59 11.62
C PHE A 24 17.58 -2.18 11.66
N VAL A 25 17.04 -1.33 12.53
CA VAL A 25 17.56 0.01 12.79
C VAL A 25 18.21 0.00 14.17
N ASP A 26 19.52 0.21 14.22
CA ASP A 26 20.23 0.35 15.49
C ASP A 26 19.82 1.67 16.17
N SER A 27 18.96 1.55 17.16
CA SER A 27 18.45 2.67 17.96
C SER A 27 19.26 2.87 19.26
N ALA A 28 20.37 2.15 19.46
CA ALA A 28 21.15 2.15 20.68
C ALA A 28 22.10 3.35 20.81
N ASN A 29 21.58 4.58 20.69
CA ASN A 29 22.32 5.83 20.83
C ASN A 29 23.67 5.83 20.09
N VAL A 30 23.61 5.50 18.79
CA VAL A 30 24.78 5.43 17.91
C VAL A 30 25.53 6.76 17.92
N ILE A 31 26.85 6.72 18.14
CA ILE A 31 27.70 7.89 18.35
C ILE A 31 28.42 8.25 17.05
N ASN A 32 28.25 9.50 16.61
CA ASN A 32 28.94 10.02 15.42
C ASN A 32 30.47 9.90 15.56
N GLY A 33 31.13 9.43 14.50
CA GLY A 33 32.58 9.22 14.45
C GLY A 33 33.06 7.89 15.05
N GLN A 34 32.18 7.08 15.64
CA GLN A 34 32.50 5.72 16.04
C GLN A 34 32.17 4.74 14.91
N LYS A 35 33.07 3.78 14.64
CA LYS A 35 32.85 2.74 13.63
C LYS A 35 32.09 1.57 14.24
N TYR A 36 30.97 1.21 13.62
CA TYR A 36 30.11 0.10 14.03
C TYR A 36 30.18 -1.02 12.99
N TYR A 37 30.11 -2.25 13.48
CA TYR A 37 30.16 -3.46 12.67
C TYR A 37 28.90 -4.25 12.93
N TYR A 38 28.17 -4.57 11.88
CA TYR A 38 26.91 -5.31 11.93
C TYR A 38 27.04 -6.60 11.15
N ALA A 39 26.34 -7.63 11.60
CA ALA A 39 26.19 -8.88 10.89
C ALA A 39 24.77 -9.38 11.06
N VAL A 40 24.18 -9.85 9.97
CA VAL A 40 22.86 -10.47 9.95
C VAL A 40 23.07 -11.93 9.58
N THR A 41 22.66 -12.86 10.43
CA THR A 41 22.82 -14.28 10.15
C THR A 41 21.55 -15.03 10.50
N ALA A 42 21.19 -15.98 9.66
CA ALA A 42 20.15 -16.93 9.99
C ALA A 42 20.71 -17.94 11.00
N PHE A 43 19.89 -18.36 11.95
CA PHE A 43 20.20 -19.45 12.86
C PHE A 43 19.03 -20.43 12.92
N ASP A 44 19.33 -21.70 13.12
CA ASP A 44 18.28 -22.70 13.37
C ASP A 44 17.75 -22.61 14.81
N LYS A 45 16.58 -23.19 15.06
CA LYS A 45 15.97 -23.14 16.40
C LYS A 45 16.69 -24.00 17.45
N GLY A 46 17.74 -24.73 17.09
CA GLY A 46 18.32 -25.76 17.95
C GLY A 46 17.30 -26.82 18.38
N TYR A 47 17.52 -27.40 19.56
CA TYR A 47 16.58 -28.28 20.23
C TYR A 47 16.78 -28.28 21.76
N ASP A 48 15.68 -28.16 22.53
CA ASP A 48 15.66 -28.33 23.99
C ASP A 48 14.58 -29.32 24.46
N LEU A 49 14.75 -29.89 25.65
CA LEU A 49 13.86 -30.90 26.23
C LEU A 49 12.43 -30.39 26.45
N ASP A 50 12.24 -29.10 26.73
CA ASP A 50 10.91 -28.51 26.94
C ASP A 50 10.10 -28.30 25.65
N PHE A 51 10.70 -28.47 24.46
CA PHE A 51 10.03 -28.22 23.17
C PHE A 51 8.85 -29.15 22.93
N PHE A 52 8.86 -30.38 23.46
CA PHE A 52 7.72 -31.30 23.34
C PHE A 52 6.54 -30.83 24.20
N ASP A 53 6.80 -30.45 25.45
CA ASP A 53 5.78 -29.93 26.37
C ASP A 53 5.20 -28.59 25.90
N LEU A 54 6.00 -27.78 25.20
CA LEU A 54 5.60 -26.51 24.59
C LEU A 54 4.94 -26.67 23.20
N GLY A 55 4.88 -27.89 22.65
CA GLY A 55 4.25 -28.16 21.35
C GLY A 55 5.06 -27.74 20.12
N PHE A 56 6.36 -27.46 20.26
CA PHE A 56 7.28 -27.11 19.17
C PHE A 56 7.93 -28.32 18.47
N SER A 57 7.69 -29.53 19.00
CA SER A 57 8.21 -30.80 18.50
C SER A 57 7.17 -31.91 18.62
N ASP A 58 7.04 -32.74 17.58
CA ASP A 58 6.18 -33.93 17.59
C ASP A 58 6.79 -35.12 18.35
N ARG A 59 8.04 -34.98 18.82
CA ARG A 59 8.83 -36.07 19.40
C ARG A 59 9.42 -35.67 20.74
N ASP A 60 9.12 -36.48 21.74
CA ASP A 60 9.65 -36.38 23.09
C ASP A 60 11.11 -36.93 23.17
N ASN A 61 11.91 -36.41 24.09
CA ASN A 61 13.29 -36.83 24.41
C ASN A 61 14.30 -36.75 23.25
N LEU A 62 14.21 -35.74 22.39
CA LEU A 62 15.25 -35.45 21.40
C LEU A 62 16.50 -34.83 22.05
N GLN A 63 17.64 -34.95 21.36
CA GLN A 63 18.92 -34.51 21.89
C GLN A 63 18.98 -32.99 21.96
N GLU A 64 19.42 -32.49 23.12
CA GLU A 64 19.78 -31.09 23.36
C GLU A 64 20.85 -30.61 22.36
N ILE A 65 20.51 -29.63 21.53
CA ILE A 65 21.41 -29.07 20.51
C ILE A 65 21.26 -27.54 20.56
N ALA A 66 22.39 -26.84 20.70
CA ALA A 66 22.40 -25.39 20.62
C ALA A 66 22.03 -24.92 19.19
N PRO A 67 21.36 -23.76 19.05
CA PRO A 67 21.19 -23.11 17.75
C PRO A 67 22.49 -23.03 16.96
N SER A 68 22.42 -23.32 15.66
CA SER A 68 23.55 -23.15 14.74
C SER A 68 23.31 -21.95 13.82
N GLU A 69 24.30 -21.04 13.76
CA GLU A 69 24.28 -19.86 12.89
C GLU A 69 24.93 -20.11 11.52
N CYS A 70 24.46 -19.42 10.49
CA CYS A 70 25.18 -19.35 9.22
C CYS A 70 26.49 -18.59 9.37
N SER A 71 27.46 -18.91 8.52
CA SER A 71 28.80 -18.30 8.58
C SER A 71 28.77 -16.81 8.31
N VAL A 72 29.33 -16.03 9.25
CA VAL A 72 29.67 -14.62 9.07
C VAL A 72 31.18 -14.50 9.09
N VAL A 73 31.76 -13.78 8.14
CA VAL A 73 33.20 -13.57 8.07
C VAL A 73 33.51 -12.08 8.03
N MET A 74 34.28 -11.60 8.99
CA MET A 74 34.80 -10.24 9.00
C MET A 74 36.27 -10.25 9.45
N ASP A 75 37.16 -10.03 8.49
CA ASP A 75 38.60 -9.98 8.73
C ASP A 75 39.03 -8.51 8.86
N LEU A 76 39.66 -8.16 9.98
CA LEU A 76 40.19 -6.83 10.25
C LEU A 76 41.73 -6.82 10.15
N ASP A 77 42.30 -5.73 9.63
CA ASP A 77 43.75 -5.50 9.71
C ASP A 77 44.17 -5.06 11.13
N LEU A 78 45.48 -4.98 11.38
CA LEU A 78 46.04 -4.51 12.65
C LEU A 78 45.66 -3.06 13.01
N LYS A 79 45.06 -2.30 12.08
CA LYS A 79 44.60 -0.92 12.25
C LYS A 79 43.07 -0.82 12.37
N GLY A 80 42.34 -1.95 12.36
CA GLY A 80 40.87 -1.99 12.45
C GLY A 80 40.15 -1.65 11.14
N ASN A 81 40.81 -1.74 9.99
CA ASN A 81 40.15 -1.66 8.68
C ASN A 81 39.68 -3.03 8.24
N VAL A 82 38.51 -3.06 7.61
CA VAL A 82 37.95 -4.29 7.04
C VAL A 82 38.77 -4.71 5.82
N VAL A 83 39.34 -5.91 5.87
CA VAL A 83 40.11 -6.52 4.79
C VAL A 83 39.23 -7.45 3.97
N ARG A 84 38.31 -8.14 4.64
CA ARG A 84 37.34 -9.04 4.01
C ARG A 84 36.04 -9.02 4.82
N MET A 85 34.93 -9.04 4.11
CA MET A 85 33.59 -9.03 4.70
C MET A 85 32.69 -9.98 3.91
N SER A 86 31.89 -10.76 4.61
CA SER A 86 30.80 -11.55 4.00
C SER A 86 29.66 -10.64 3.57
N GLU A 87 28.84 -11.09 2.61
CA GLU A 87 27.70 -10.33 2.08
C GLU A 87 26.68 -9.94 3.16
N ASN A 88 26.57 -10.76 4.20
CA ASN A 88 25.67 -10.57 5.32
C ASN A 88 26.28 -9.78 6.49
N ALA A 89 27.39 -9.08 6.25
CA ALA A 89 28.05 -8.21 7.22
C ALA A 89 28.25 -6.80 6.64
N GLY A 90 28.25 -5.79 7.51
CA GLY A 90 28.32 -4.38 7.12
C GLY A 90 29.07 -3.53 8.15
N VAL A 91 29.56 -2.38 7.69
CA VAL A 91 30.24 -1.40 8.54
C VAL A 91 29.61 -0.03 8.33
N ALA A 92 29.27 0.63 9.43
CA ALA A 92 28.74 1.98 9.42
C ALA A 92 29.67 2.93 10.18
N LEU A 93 29.87 4.12 9.63
CA LEU A 93 30.50 5.25 10.30
C LEU A 93 29.53 6.42 10.27
N PRO A 94 28.62 6.55 11.26
CA PRO A 94 27.69 7.66 11.33
C PRO A 94 28.45 8.97 11.51
N ASN A 95 27.96 10.00 10.83
CA ASN A 95 28.47 11.35 10.91
C ASN A 95 27.35 12.30 11.28
N ALA A 96 27.70 13.43 11.91
CA ALA A 96 26.71 14.47 12.17
C ALA A 96 26.19 15.03 10.83
N THR A 97 24.89 15.26 10.75
CA THR A 97 24.29 15.96 9.61
C THR A 97 24.86 17.37 9.54
N VAL A 98 25.20 17.81 8.32
CA VAL A 98 25.69 19.18 8.11
C VAL A 98 24.54 20.18 8.23
N ALA A 99 24.84 21.40 8.68
CA ALA A 99 23.84 22.46 8.76
C ALA A 99 23.26 22.74 7.37
N GLY A 100 21.93 22.73 7.26
CA GLY A 100 21.22 22.94 5.98
C GLY A 100 21.05 21.68 5.13
N TYR A 101 21.43 20.50 5.63
CA TYR A 101 21.09 19.24 4.97
C TYR A 101 19.56 19.06 4.93
N VAL A 102 19.04 18.80 3.74
CA VAL A 102 17.66 18.40 3.49
C VAL A 102 17.71 16.96 3.03
N PRO A 103 17.08 16.01 3.75
CA PRO A 103 17.02 14.62 3.31
C PRO A 103 16.34 14.48 1.94
N PRO A 104 16.69 13.46 1.14
CA PRO A 104 15.96 13.15 -0.09
C PRO A 104 14.46 12.95 0.18
N ASN A 105 13.65 13.22 -0.83
CA ASN A 105 12.19 13.03 -0.79
C ASN A 105 11.49 13.84 0.31
N THR A 106 12.11 14.94 0.78
CA THR A 106 11.49 15.86 1.73
C THR A 106 10.67 16.91 0.99
N VAL A 107 9.37 16.95 1.26
CA VAL A 107 8.43 17.96 0.73
C VAL A 107 8.04 18.98 1.80
N ALA A 108 7.52 20.12 1.36
CA ALA A 108 7.02 21.14 2.28
C ALA A 108 5.79 20.62 3.05
N PRO A 109 5.53 21.10 4.29
CA PRO A 109 4.35 20.70 5.03
C PRO A 109 3.06 20.95 4.23
N GLY A 110 2.20 19.94 4.12
CA GLY A 110 0.94 20.00 3.37
C GLY A 110 1.08 19.73 1.87
N GLN A 111 2.23 19.22 1.42
CA GLN A 111 2.39 18.63 0.10
C GLN A 111 2.69 17.14 0.25
N ASP A 112 2.20 16.35 -0.69
CA ASP A 112 2.53 14.95 -0.81
C ASP A 112 3.73 14.78 -1.74
N PHE A 113 4.61 13.82 -1.43
CA PHE A 113 5.75 13.51 -2.29
C PHE A 113 5.35 12.58 -3.44
N ILE A 114 4.32 11.77 -3.23
CA ILE A 114 3.80 10.82 -4.21
C ILE A 114 2.53 11.43 -4.77
N ASP A 115 2.54 11.70 -6.08
CA ASP A 115 1.38 12.20 -6.80
C ASP A 115 0.57 11.03 -7.36
N HIS A 116 -0.72 10.97 -7.04
CA HIS A 116 -1.65 10.05 -7.68
C HIS A 116 -2.01 10.59 -9.08
N TYR A 117 -1.48 9.94 -10.12
CA TYR A 117 -1.67 10.36 -11.51
C TYR A 117 -2.98 9.84 -12.13
N GLU A 118 -3.21 8.53 -12.05
CA GLU A 118 -4.37 7.84 -12.63
C GLU A 118 -4.74 6.62 -11.77
N GLY A 119 -6.01 6.19 -11.88
CA GLY A 119 -6.55 5.05 -11.13
C GLY A 119 -7.61 5.45 -10.12
N TYR A 120 -8.23 4.44 -9.51
CA TYR A 120 -9.25 4.64 -8.47
C TYR A 120 -8.87 4.01 -7.13
N GLY A 121 -7.70 3.36 -7.06
CA GLY A 121 -7.21 2.72 -5.83
C GLY A 121 -7.14 3.75 -4.70
N THR A 122 -7.63 3.35 -3.53
CA THR A 122 -7.60 4.17 -2.30
C THR A 122 -6.44 3.83 -1.38
N GLY A 123 -5.71 2.76 -1.68
CA GLY A 123 -4.59 2.30 -0.88
C GLY A 123 -3.49 3.36 -0.73
N ASP A 124 -2.71 3.23 0.34
CA ASP A 124 -1.62 4.15 0.67
C ASP A 124 -0.30 3.64 0.08
N ILE A 125 0.50 4.57 -0.44
CA ILE A 125 1.86 4.29 -0.91
C ILE A 125 2.80 5.18 -0.11
N SER A 126 3.80 4.56 0.51
CA SER A 126 4.83 5.28 1.25
C SER A 126 6.22 4.87 0.80
N LEU A 127 7.15 5.81 0.88
CA LEU A 127 8.54 5.62 0.45
C LEU A 127 9.47 5.97 1.61
N SER A 128 10.35 5.04 1.95
CA SER A 128 11.35 5.20 3.00
C SER A 128 12.75 5.27 2.40
N VAL A 129 13.53 6.26 2.82
CA VAL A 129 14.93 6.42 2.40
C VAL A 129 15.81 5.62 3.36
N ILE A 130 16.45 4.56 2.84
CA ILE A 130 17.34 3.67 3.60
C ILE A 130 18.79 4.13 3.48
N ASP A 131 19.24 4.46 2.27
CA ASP A 131 20.55 5.05 2.00
C ASP A 131 20.38 6.38 1.25
N PRO A 132 20.46 7.52 1.96
CA PRO A 132 20.34 8.84 1.35
C PRO A 132 21.38 9.18 0.29
N TYR A 133 22.52 8.48 0.25
CA TYR A 133 23.59 8.73 -0.72
C TYR A 133 23.42 7.95 -2.02
N ALA A 134 22.57 6.91 -2.02
CA ALA A 134 22.24 6.14 -3.20
C ALA A 134 21.02 6.71 -3.96
N VAL A 135 20.26 7.61 -3.34
CA VAL A 135 19.14 8.30 -3.99
C VAL A 135 19.66 9.21 -5.09
N LYS A 136 19.18 8.99 -6.32
CA LYS A 136 19.55 9.76 -7.49
C LYS A 136 18.85 11.12 -7.50
N GLU A 137 19.53 12.14 -8.02
CA GLU A 137 19.00 13.51 -8.10
C GLU A 137 18.15 13.68 -9.37
N ASN A 138 16.97 14.30 -9.24
CA ASN A 138 16.05 14.60 -10.36
C ASN A 138 15.62 13.37 -11.19
N VAL A 139 15.53 12.20 -10.56
CA VAL A 139 14.97 11.00 -11.18
C VAL A 139 13.55 10.80 -10.69
N THR A 140 12.62 10.64 -11.64
CA THR A 140 11.23 10.30 -11.36
C THR A 140 11.05 8.79 -11.47
N TYR A 141 10.21 8.23 -10.60
CA TYR A 141 9.79 6.85 -10.66
C TYR A 141 8.28 6.80 -10.79
N THR A 142 7.78 5.91 -11.63
CA THR A 142 6.35 5.69 -11.83
C THR A 142 5.97 4.33 -11.27
N VAL A 143 4.99 4.29 -10.37
CA VAL A 143 4.42 3.05 -9.85
C VAL A 143 3.28 2.64 -10.78
N LEU A 144 3.32 1.40 -11.28
CA LEU A 144 2.35 0.85 -12.22
C LEU A 144 1.75 -0.42 -11.65
N PHE A 145 0.44 -0.53 -11.68
CA PHE A 145 -0.29 -1.73 -11.30
C PHE A 145 -0.65 -2.54 -12.54
N ASP A 146 -0.59 -3.87 -12.42
CA ASP A 146 -0.94 -4.80 -13.48
C ASP A 146 -1.56 -6.06 -12.86
N THR A 147 -2.28 -6.83 -13.68
CA THR A 147 -2.86 -8.12 -13.30
C THR A 147 -2.16 -9.23 -14.06
N LEU A 148 -1.70 -10.27 -13.36
CA LEU A 148 -1.03 -11.41 -13.98
C LEU A 148 -2.04 -12.42 -14.54
N ASP A 149 -2.27 -13.52 -13.82
CA ASP A 149 -3.06 -14.65 -14.33
C ASP A 149 -4.58 -14.45 -14.14
N SER A 150 -4.98 -13.59 -13.20
CA SER A 150 -6.38 -13.31 -12.88
C SER A 150 -6.57 -11.87 -12.41
N ALA A 151 -7.81 -11.37 -12.46
CA ALA A 151 -8.14 -10.03 -11.96
C ALA A 151 -7.88 -9.86 -10.45
N ASP A 152 -7.77 -10.96 -9.71
CA ASP A 152 -7.47 -10.95 -8.28
C ASP A 152 -5.95 -11.06 -7.99
N ASP A 153 -5.13 -11.24 -9.04
CA ASP A 153 -3.66 -11.36 -8.93
C ASP A 153 -3.01 -10.05 -9.39
N VAL A 154 -3.21 -9.02 -8.56
CA VAL A 154 -2.67 -7.68 -8.77
C VAL A 154 -1.23 -7.63 -8.29
N VAL A 155 -0.36 -7.15 -9.16
CA VAL A 155 1.04 -6.87 -8.86
C VAL A 155 1.36 -5.43 -9.21
N PHE A 156 2.43 -4.91 -8.64
CA PHE A 156 2.94 -3.59 -9.00
C PHE A 156 4.39 -3.64 -9.46
N ASN A 157 4.73 -2.62 -10.25
CA ASN A 157 6.02 -2.38 -10.83
C ASN A 157 6.45 -0.96 -10.51
N VAL A 158 7.75 -0.73 -10.35
CA VAL A 158 8.32 0.61 -10.26
C VAL A 158 9.16 0.83 -11.50
N LEU A 159 8.73 1.71 -12.39
CA LEU A 159 9.48 2.15 -13.57
C LEU A 159 10.40 3.29 -13.19
N ASN A 160 11.69 3.17 -13.53
CA ASN A 160 12.58 4.33 -13.53
C ASN A 160 12.40 5.11 -14.84
N ASP A 161 11.97 6.37 -14.75
CA ASP A 161 11.72 7.22 -15.92
C ASP A 161 12.98 7.84 -16.55
N GLU A 162 14.15 7.60 -15.96
CA GLU A 162 15.44 7.96 -16.55
C GLU A 162 15.74 7.08 -17.76
N GLU A 163 16.04 7.72 -18.91
CA GLU A 163 16.54 7.02 -20.09
C GLU A 163 18.01 6.65 -19.88
N ILE A 164 18.29 5.36 -19.71
CA ILE A 164 19.65 4.82 -19.65
C ILE A 164 20.18 4.72 -21.06
N VAL A 165 21.36 5.30 -21.31
CA VAL A 165 22.10 5.16 -22.57
C VAL A 165 23.42 4.46 -22.30
N GLU A 166 23.64 3.31 -22.92
CA GLU A 166 24.88 2.57 -22.78
C GLU A 166 25.39 1.99 -24.09
N THR A 167 26.68 1.64 -24.09
CA THR A 167 27.33 1.00 -25.22
C THR A 167 27.41 -0.50 -24.98
N ILE A 168 26.72 -1.27 -25.82
CA ILE A 168 26.78 -2.73 -25.80
C ILE A 168 27.72 -3.24 -26.88
N THR A 169 28.33 -4.39 -26.67
CA THR A 169 29.17 -5.07 -27.68
C THR A 169 28.68 -6.49 -27.85
N ILE A 170 28.57 -6.93 -29.10
CA ILE A 170 28.11 -8.28 -29.41
C ILE A 170 29.28 -9.25 -29.33
N ILE A 171 29.20 -10.20 -28.41
CA ILE A 171 30.19 -11.23 -28.16
C ILE A 171 29.47 -12.57 -28.15
N ASP A 172 29.98 -13.54 -28.92
CA ASP A 172 29.40 -14.88 -29.02
C ASP A 172 27.90 -14.85 -29.39
N SER A 173 27.57 -14.06 -30.42
CA SER A 173 26.21 -13.83 -30.90
C SER A 173 25.20 -13.29 -29.86
N MET A 174 25.66 -12.67 -28.78
CA MET A 174 24.79 -12.05 -27.78
C MET A 174 25.35 -10.73 -27.26
N ALA A 175 24.47 -9.88 -26.72
CA ALA A 175 24.85 -8.73 -25.90
C ALA A 175 23.95 -8.68 -24.65
N HIS A 176 24.47 -8.07 -23.60
CA HIS A 176 23.75 -7.85 -22.34
C HIS A 176 23.74 -6.37 -22.01
N THR A 177 22.60 -5.89 -21.57
CA THR A 177 22.46 -4.58 -20.92
C THR A 177 22.89 -4.67 -19.46
N THR A 178 23.18 -3.52 -18.85
CA THR A 178 23.52 -3.45 -17.42
C THR A 178 22.33 -3.85 -16.53
N HIS A 179 21.10 -3.52 -16.95
CA HIS A 179 19.88 -3.86 -16.23
C HIS A 179 19.01 -4.86 -17.00
N GLY A 180 18.32 -5.73 -16.26
CA GLY A 180 17.18 -6.52 -16.73
C GLY A 180 15.86 -5.79 -16.52
N HIS A 181 14.75 -6.51 -16.65
CA HIS A 181 13.38 -5.99 -16.53
C HIS A 181 13.20 -4.67 -17.30
N ILE A 182 13.48 -4.70 -18.59
CA ILE A 182 13.47 -3.53 -19.46
C ILE A 182 12.04 -3.24 -19.93
N ASP A 183 11.66 -1.96 -19.97
CA ASP A 183 10.42 -1.55 -20.61
C ASP A 183 10.52 -1.73 -22.12
N SER A 184 9.75 -2.68 -22.66
CA SER A 184 9.79 -3.06 -24.08
C SER A 184 9.44 -1.91 -25.03
N LEU A 185 8.67 -0.92 -24.58
CA LEU A 185 8.27 0.23 -25.40
C LEU A 185 9.34 1.32 -25.47
N SER A 186 10.26 1.36 -24.50
CA SER A 186 11.34 2.34 -24.41
C SER A 186 12.58 2.02 -25.23
N VAL A 187 12.74 0.77 -25.71
CA VAL A 187 14.01 0.31 -26.27
C VAL A 187 14.31 0.93 -27.63
N LEU A 188 15.49 1.53 -27.75
CA LEU A 188 16.05 2.03 -28.99
C LEU A 188 17.48 1.54 -29.17
N LEU A 189 17.73 0.75 -30.22
CA LEU A 189 19.07 0.28 -30.59
C LEU A 189 19.58 1.01 -31.83
N THR A 190 20.79 1.56 -31.76
CA THR A 190 21.44 2.28 -32.87
C THR A 190 22.90 1.89 -33.06
N ASN A 191 23.47 2.21 -34.21
CA ASN A 191 24.92 2.11 -34.40
C ASN A 191 25.67 3.22 -33.62
N GLU A 192 27.00 3.12 -33.49
CA GLU A 192 27.81 4.10 -32.74
C GLU A 192 27.64 5.57 -33.22
N SER A 193 27.23 5.77 -34.48
CA SER A 193 27.00 7.11 -35.03
C SER A 193 25.56 7.61 -34.89
N GLY A 194 24.64 6.81 -34.32
CA GLY A 194 23.22 7.12 -34.21
C GLY A 194 22.49 7.28 -35.55
N SER A 195 23.08 6.83 -36.65
CA SER A 195 22.57 7.04 -38.01
C SER A 195 21.67 5.90 -38.51
N ILE A 196 21.81 4.72 -37.91
CA ILE A 196 21.01 3.53 -38.23
C ILE A 196 20.33 3.09 -36.94
N THR A 197 19.02 2.93 -37.00
CA THR A 197 18.19 2.35 -35.94
C THR A 197 17.86 0.90 -36.31
N TYR A 198 17.95 0.02 -35.33
CA TYR A 198 17.62 -1.40 -35.45
C TYR A 198 16.31 -1.69 -34.73
N HIS A 199 15.51 -2.59 -35.28
CA HIS A 199 14.17 -2.88 -34.80
C HIS A 199 14.05 -4.30 -34.20
N PRO A 200 13.45 -4.45 -33.01
CA PRO A 200 13.21 -5.76 -32.40
C PRO A 200 12.26 -6.60 -33.26
N GLY A 201 12.52 -7.91 -33.33
CA GLY A 201 11.80 -8.87 -34.16
C GLY A 201 12.20 -8.91 -35.64
N LEU A 202 12.95 -7.90 -36.11
CA LEU A 202 13.49 -7.86 -37.48
C LEU A 202 15.01 -8.00 -37.48
N ASP A 203 15.70 -7.15 -36.72
CA ASP A 203 17.17 -7.07 -36.71
C ASP A 203 17.78 -7.80 -35.50
N TYR A 204 17.02 -7.92 -34.41
CA TYR A 204 17.41 -8.65 -33.21
C TYR A 204 16.18 -9.13 -32.42
N THR A 205 16.35 -10.11 -31.54
CA THR A 205 15.40 -10.43 -30.47
C THR A 205 15.94 -9.95 -29.14
N MET A 206 15.04 -9.58 -28.23
CA MET A 206 15.40 -9.14 -26.88
C MET A 206 14.61 -9.92 -25.84
N ASN A 207 15.31 -10.44 -24.84
CA ASN A 207 14.72 -10.89 -23.60
C ASN A 207 14.77 -9.71 -22.62
N TYR A 208 13.62 -9.07 -22.42
CA TYR A 208 13.51 -7.86 -21.59
C TYR A 208 13.75 -8.15 -20.11
N GLU A 209 13.38 -9.33 -19.62
CA GLU A 209 13.59 -9.73 -18.23
C GLU A 209 15.09 -9.85 -17.91
N LEU A 210 15.86 -10.47 -18.81
CA LEU A 210 17.30 -10.70 -18.63
C LEU A 210 18.19 -9.62 -19.26
N GLY A 211 17.61 -8.64 -19.95
CA GLY A 211 18.39 -7.63 -20.67
C GLY A 211 19.25 -8.20 -21.80
N MET A 212 18.85 -9.33 -22.39
CA MET A 212 19.67 -10.07 -23.35
C MET A 212 19.23 -9.80 -24.79
N ILE A 213 20.19 -9.46 -25.64
CA ILE A 213 19.97 -9.14 -27.05
C ILE A 213 20.64 -10.22 -27.91
N THR A 214 19.88 -10.75 -28.86
CA THR A 214 20.35 -11.77 -29.82
C THR A 214 20.14 -11.25 -31.23
N PRO A 215 21.20 -11.04 -32.03
CA PRO A 215 21.07 -10.62 -33.41
C PRO A 215 20.26 -11.57 -34.28
N LEU A 216 19.48 -11.01 -35.20
CA LEU A 216 18.83 -11.75 -36.27
C LEU A 216 19.56 -11.49 -37.59
N GLY A 217 20.15 -12.54 -38.17
CA GLY A 217 20.91 -12.43 -39.40
C GLY A 217 22.26 -11.74 -39.23
N ASN A 218 22.75 -11.07 -40.28
CA ASN A 218 24.11 -10.53 -40.36
C ASN A 218 24.16 -8.98 -40.25
N LEU A 219 23.09 -8.33 -39.80
CA LEU A 219 23.03 -6.87 -39.73
C LEU A 219 23.79 -6.30 -38.52
N LEU A 220 23.84 -7.06 -37.44
CA LEU A 220 24.63 -6.73 -36.27
C LEU A 220 25.90 -7.61 -36.25
N ALA A 221 27.04 -7.01 -36.58
CA ALA A 221 28.33 -7.69 -36.64
C ALA A 221 28.89 -8.01 -35.25
N GLU A 222 29.56 -9.15 -35.13
CA GLU A 222 30.30 -9.53 -33.93
C GLU A 222 31.47 -8.58 -33.65
N SER A 223 31.77 -8.41 -32.35
CA SER A 223 32.84 -7.52 -31.85
C SER A 223 32.68 -6.05 -32.25
N GLN A 224 31.49 -5.64 -32.69
CA GLN A 224 31.13 -4.25 -32.93
C GLN A 224 30.31 -3.71 -31.76
N SER A 225 30.51 -2.44 -31.45
CA SER A 225 29.73 -1.75 -30.42
C SER A 225 28.50 -1.07 -31.01
N TYR A 226 27.45 -0.98 -30.20
CA TYR A 226 26.17 -0.37 -30.52
C TYR A 226 25.72 0.47 -29.33
N ILE A 227 24.90 1.48 -29.59
CA ILE A 227 24.32 2.33 -28.55
C ILE A 227 22.88 1.89 -28.35
N ILE A 228 22.54 1.52 -27.12
CA ILE A 228 21.18 1.23 -26.72
C ILE A 228 20.70 2.30 -25.73
N SER A 229 19.46 2.74 -25.91
CA SER A 229 18.73 3.49 -24.89
C SER A 229 17.48 2.75 -24.45
N TYR A 230 17.18 2.78 -23.15
CA TYR A 230 16.03 2.10 -22.56
C TYR A 230 15.70 2.63 -21.16
N LYS A 231 14.49 2.32 -20.69
CA LYS A 231 14.04 2.41 -19.30
C LYS A 231 13.90 1.01 -18.70
N TYR A 232 13.94 0.90 -17.38
CA TYR A 232 13.87 -0.40 -16.70
C TYR A 232 13.07 -0.31 -15.40
N TYR A 233 12.63 -1.48 -14.93
CA TYR A 233 11.90 -1.65 -13.68
C TYR A 233 12.86 -2.07 -12.56
N PRO A 234 13.33 -1.16 -11.69
CA PRO A 234 14.08 -1.54 -10.48
C PRO A 234 13.32 -2.49 -9.56
N LEU A 235 11.99 -2.47 -9.60
CA LEU A 235 11.11 -3.43 -8.92
C LEU A 235 10.08 -3.89 -9.95
N TYR A 236 10.00 -5.20 -10.16
CA TYR A 236 9.17 -5.80 -11.19
C TYR A 236 8.30 -6.92 -10.58
N ASN A 237 7.00 -6.89 -10.87
CA ASN A 237 5.98 -7.85 -10.44
C ASN A 237 6.03 -8.19 -8.94
N SER A 238 5.98 -7.17 -8.07
CA SER A 238 5.82 -7.42 -6.63
C SER A 238 4.34 -7.52 -6.25
N SER A 239 4.03 -8.47 -5.37
CA SER A 239 2.71 -8.64 -4.77
C SER A 239 2.65 -8.16 -3.31
N SER A 240 3.75 -7.60 -2.77
CA SER A 240 3.83 -7.18 -1.37
C SER A 240 3.22 -5.79 -1.18
N MET A 241 1.93 -5.78 -0.85
CA MET A 241 1.10 -4.58 -0.72
C MET A 241 0.34 -4.50 0.62
N ASP A 242 0.69 -5.29 1.63
CA ASP A 242 0.08 -5.25 2.97
C ASP A 242 1.02 -4.56 3.99
N GLY A 243 1.91 -3.68 3.51
CA GLY A 243 2.90 -2.97 4.32
C GLY A 243 4.12 -3.80 4.71
N GLU A 244 4.33 -4.95 4.07
CA GLU A 244 5.47 -5.82 4.39
C GLU A 244 6.80 -5.21 3.94
N PRO A 245 7.91 -5.49 4.66
CA PRO A 245 9.23 -4.99 4.29
C PRO A 245 9.89 -5.81 3.16
N ASP A 246 9.13 -6.60 2.41
CA ASP A 246 9.65 -7.60 1.47
C ASP A 246 10.09 -6.99 0.14
N ASN A 247 9.52 -5.83 -0.22
CA ASN A 247 9.93 -5.08 -1.41
C ASN A 247 11.43 -4.75 -1.37
N PRO A 248 12.18 -5.00 -2.46
CA PRO A 248 13.62 -4.77 -2.50
C PRO A 248 13.95 -3.27 -2.39
N ILE A 249 15.17 -2.98 -1.94
CA ILE A 249 15.70 -1.61 -1.95
C ILE A 249 16.15 -1.29 -3.38
N PHE A 250 15.76 -0.13 -3.91
CA PHE A 250 16.22 0.40 -5.19
C PHE A 250 16.68 1.84 -5.03
N ASP A 251 17.83 2.18 -5.61
CA ASP A 251 18.42 3.53 -5.53
C ASP A 251 18.38 4.14 -4.10
N GLY A 252 18.68 3.32 -3.08
CA GLY A 252 18.69 3.74 -1.67
C GLY A 252 17.32 3.87 -1.00
N MET A 253 16.23 3.55 -1.70
CA MET A 253 14.85 3.71 -1.24
C MET A 253 14.15 2.36 -1.12
N LYS A 254 13.12 2.30 -0.26
CA LYS A 254 12.20 1.16 -0.15
C LYS A 254 10.78 1.67 -0.18
N ILE A 255 9.96 1.07 -1.03
CA ILE A 255 8.53 1.38 -1.15
C ILE A 255 7.72 0.41 -0.30
N PHE A 256 6.69 0.93 0.35
CA PHE A 256 5.68 0.17 1.08
C PHE A 256 4.32 0.55 0.51
N LEU A 257 3.53 -0.44 0.18
CA LEU A 257 2.16 -0.26 -0.28
C LEU A 257 1.24 -0.84 0.79
N TYR A 258 0.08 -0.23 0.93
CA TYR A 258 -1.02 -0.65 1.81
C TYR A 258 -2.28 -0.68 0.96
N ASP A 259 -2.56 -1.83 0.37
CA ASP A 259 -3.77 -2.04 -0.40
C ASP A 259 -4.98 -2.09 0.53
N ASP A 260 -6.10 -1.60 0.04
CA ASP A 260 -7.34 -1.64 0.78
C ASP A 260 -8.20 -2.81 0.31
N ALA A 261 -8.71 -3.60 1.25
CA ALA A 261 -9.83 -4.48 0.95
C ALA A 261 -11.09 -3.66 0.63
N VAL A 262 -11.89 -4.12 -0.33
CA VAL A 262 -13.17 -3.47 -0.66
C VAL A 262 -14.01 -3.32 0.61
N GLY A 263 -14.49 -2.11 0.89
CA GLY A 263 -15.20 -1.78 2.12
C GLY A 263 -15.92 -0.44 2.02
N VAL A 264 -16.87 -0.16 2.92
CA VAL A 264 -17.46 1.20 3.01
C VAL A 264 -16.48 2.11 3.75
N ASN A 265 -16.12 3.23 3.13
CA ASN A 265 -15.33 4.27 3.78
C ASN A 265 -16.27 5.22 4.51
N HIS A 266 -16.54 4.92 5.78
CA HIS A 266 -17.47 5.71 6.60
C HIS A 266 -16.98 7.15 6.84
N ASP A 267 -15.67 7.36 6.95
CA ASP A 267 -15.08 8.69 7.20
C ASP A 267 -15.23 9.62 5.99
N SER A 268 -15.29 9.06 4.78
CA SER A 268 -15.50 9.80 3.53
C SER A 268 -16.94 9.75 3.00
N THR A 269 -17.84 9.03 3.68
CA THR A 269 -19.27 8.91 3.33
C THR A 269 -20.09 9.98 4.03
N GLY A 270 -20.79 10.80 3.26
CA GLY A 270 -21.59 11.91 3.80
C GLY A 270 -22.01 12.93 2.74
N TRP A 271 -22.58 14.04 3.21
CA TRP A 271 -22.94 15.18 2.36
C TRP A 271 -21.69 15.88 1.84
N LEU A 272 -21.51 15.87 0.51
CA LEU A 272 -20.42 16.54 -0.19
C LEU A 272 -20.80 17.99 -0.54
N ILE A 273 -22.06 18.19 -0.91
CA ILE A 273 -22.66 19.49 -1.24
C ILE A 273 -24.04 19.54 -0.58
N GLY A 274 -24.36 20.68 0.02
CA GLY A 274 -25.65 20.92 0.68
C GLY A 274 -25.52 21.07 2.19
N GLU A 275 -26.62 21.49 2.81
CA GLU A 275 -26.72 21.70 4.26
C GLU A 275 -27.70 20.71 4.92
N ALA A 276 -28.17 19.70 4.16
CA ALA A 276 -29.06 18.67 4.67
C ALA A 276 -28.42 17.97 5.88
N ASN A 277 -29.15 17.91 7.00
CA ASN A 277 -28.64 17.42 8.26
C ASN A 277 -29.13 16.00 8.59
N TYR A 278 -29.45 15.23 7.55
CA TYR A 278 -29.93 13.86 7.72
C TYR A 278 -28.80 12.97 8.25
N ARG A 279 -29.10 12.13 9.23
CA ARG A 279 -28.22 11.04 9.64
C ARG A 279 -28.35 9.90 8.65
N GLN A 280 -27.24 9.28 8.28
CA GLN A 280 -27.19 8.14 7.37
C GLN A 280 -26.89 6.83 8.11
N GLU A 281 -27.45 5.74 7.60
CA GLU A 281 -27.05 4.37 7.91
C GLU A 281 -26.76 3.65 6.60
N ILE A 282 -25.59 3.02 6.53
CA ILE A 282 -25.19 2.19 5.40
C ILE A 282 -25.28 0.74 5.84
N THR A 283 -26.02 -0.08 5.09
CA THR A 283 -26.04 -1.54 5.28
C THR A 283 -25.52 -2.19 4.03
N ASP A 284 -24.37 -2.83 4.10
CA ASP A 284 -23.80 -3.59 3.01
C ASP A 284 -23.99 -5.11 3.22
N SER A 285 -24.25 -5.82 2.14
CA SER A 285 -24.18 -7.29 2.10
C SER A 285 -23.32 -7.81 0.96
N ARG A 286 -23.12 -6.99 -0.07
CA ARG A 286 -22.17 -7.24 -1.14
C ARG A 286 -21.55 -5.91 -1.52
N LEU A 287 -20.28 -5.76 -1.18
CA LEU A 287 -19.49 -4.56 -1.43
C LEU A 287 -19.11 -4.48 -2.91
N TYR A 288 -18.77 -3.28 -3.36
CA TYR A 288 -18.35 -3.02 -4.73
C TYR A 288 -17.31 -1.89 -4.72
N PRO A 289 -16.20 -2.03 -5.46
CA PRO A 289 -15.09 -1.08 -5.44
C PRO A 289 -15.41 0.15 -6.30
N ALA A 290 -16.41 0.93 -5.89
CA ALA A 290 -16.78 2.17 -6.54
C ALA A 290 -17.51 3.13 -5.61
N ASP A 291 -17.29 4.42 -5.84
CA ASP A 291 -17.98 5.49 -5.17
C ASP A 291 -19.29 5.82 -5.86
N PHE A 292 -20.33 6.07 -5.06
CA PHE A 292 -21.67 6.39 -5.54
C PHE A 292 -22.14 7.72 -4.98
N HIS A 293 -22.70 8.56 -5.84
CA HIS A 293 -23.31 9.83 -5.47
C HIS A 293 -24.82 9.76 -5.66
N LEU A 294 -25.57 10.18 -4.64
CA LEU A 294 -26.97 10.55 -4.77
C LEU A 294 -26.98 12.05 -5.09
N ILE A 295 -27.34 12.38 -6.33
CA ILE A 295 -27.34 13.76 -6.83
C ILE A 295 -28.79 14.24 -6.88
N PHE A 296 -29.13 15.19 -6.02
CA PHE A 296 -30.47 15.76 -5.91
C PHE A 296 -30.65 16.85 -6.97
N ASP A 297 -31.41 16.56 -8.03
CA ASP A 297 -31.77 17.55 -9.08
C ASP A 297 -33.18 18.14 -8.86
N GLY A 298 -33.82 17.79 -7.76
CA GLY A 298 -35.09 18.29 -7.25
C GLY A 298 -35.06 18.43 -5.73
N ASN A 299 -36.07 19.10 -5.18
CA ASN A 299 -36.25 19.20 -3.74
C ASN A 299 -36.99 17.96 -3.21
N ILE A 300 -37.07 17.80 -1.90
CA ILE A 300 -37.91 16.76 -1.29
C ILE A 300 -39.33 16.76 -1.89
N GLY A 301 -39.78 15.57 -2.31
CA GLY A 301 -41.05 15.30 -2.99
C GLY A 301 -41.12 15.62 -4.50
N ASP A 302 -40.08 16.23 -5.07
CA ASP A 302 -39.99 16.38 -6.53
C ASP A 302 -39.76 15.02 -7.21
N SER A 303 -40.40 14.81 -8.36
CA SER A 303 -40.29 13.57 -9.13
C SER A 303 -39.30 13.74 -10.29
N VAL A 304 -38.01 13.71 -9.97
CA VAL A 304 -36.91 13.85 -10.94
C VAL A 304 -36.68 12.55 -11.68
N THR A 305 -36.53 11.46 -10.93
CA THR A 305 -36.39 10.12 -11.49
C THR A 305 -37.39 9.17 -10.85
N VAL A 306 -37.43 7.96 -11.39
CA VAL A 306 -38.29 6.88 -10.93
C VAL A 306 -37.40 5.64 -10.78
N ASP A 307 -37.52 4.96 -9.66
CA ASP A 307 -36.80 3.72 -9.41
C ASP A 307 -37.30 2.58 -10.31
N ASN A 308 -36.70 1.39 -10.20
CA ASN A 308 -37.08 0.24 -11.02
C ASN A 308 -38.48 -0.34 -10.69
N TYR A 309 -39.15 0.15 -9.64
CA TYR A 309 -40.45 -0.33 -9.13
C TYR A 309 -41.57 0.73 -9.21
N ASN A 310 -41.28 1.89 -9.82
CA ASN A 310 -42.18 3.04 -10.03
C ASN A 310 -42.32 4.02 -8.84
N THR A 311 -41.43 3.97 -7.86
CA THR A 311 -41.36 4.98 -6.78
C THR A 311 -40.58 6.20 -7.27
N ARG A 312 -41.15 7.39 -7.08
CA ARG A 312 -40.58 8.66 -7.57
C ARG A 312 -39.52 9.16 -6.59
N SER A 313 -38.46 9.77 -7.11
CA SER A 313 -37.39 10.32 -6.27
C SER A 313 -36.85 11.65 -6.79
N PRO A 314 -36.32 12.51 -5.91
CA PRO A 314 -35.75 13.80 -6.28
C PRO A 314 -34.28 13.73 -6.72
N PHE A 315 -33.69 12.52 -6.74
CA PHE A 315 -32.29 12.29 -7.06
C PHE A 315 -32.11 11.23 -8.14
N TYR A 316 -30.88 11.06 -8.60
CA TYR A 316 -30.43 9.87 -9.30
C TYR A 316 -29.12 9.38 -8.68
N VAL A 317 -28.83 8.09 -8.85
CA VAL A 317 -27.57 7.50 -8.40
C VAL A 317 -26.56 7.58 -9.55
N LYS A 318 -25.38 8.12 -9.27
CA LYS A 318 -24.24 8.13 -10.19
C LYS A 318 -23.08 7.36 -9.56
N ASN A 319 -22.53 6.39 -10.26
CA ASN A 319 -21.25 5.79 -9.93
C ASN A 319 -20.16 6.69 -10.53
N VAL A 320 -19.44 7.38 -9.64
CA VAL A 320 -18.45 8.37 -10.06
C VAL A 320 -17.11 7.75 -10.45
N THR A 321 -16.83 6.54 -9.98
CA THR A 321 -15.64 5.76 -10.35
C THR A 321 -15.69 5.35 -11.81
N HIS A 322 -16.84 4.91 -12.33
CA HIS A 322 -16.95 4.42 -13.72
C HIS A 322 -17.71 5.36 -14.66
N ASP A 323 -18.09 6.55 -14.17
CA ASP A 323 -18.88 7.57 -14.87
C ASP A 323 -20.18 7.03 -15.51
N ASP A 324 -20.93 6.24 -14.74
CA ASP A 324 -22.17 5.62 -15.17
C ASP A 324 -23.31 5.79 -14.13
N TYR A 325 -24.53 5.41 -14.52
CA TYR A 325 -25.76 5.66 -13.76
C TYR A 325 -26.45 4.33 -13.44
N PRO A 326 -26.14 3.72 -12.27
CA PRO A 326 -26.74 2.46 -11.89
C PRO A 326 -28.23 2.65 -11.60
N GLY A 327 -28.98 1.55 -11.76
CA GLY A 327 -30.36 1.51 -11.28
C GLY A 327 -30.40 1.57 -9.75
N PHE A 328 -31.58 1.82 -9.20
CA PHE A 328 -31.78 1.74 -7.76
C PHE A 328 -33.22 1.31 -7.47
N ARG A 329 -33.43 0.92 -6.22
CA ARG A 329 -34.73 0.57 -5.68
C ARG A 329 -34.97 1.34 -4.40
N ILE A 330 -36.17 1.89 -4.26
CA ILE A 330 -36.67 2.45 -3.01
C ILE A 330 -37.55 1.41 -2.32
N PHE A 331 -37.43 1.33 -1.00
CA PHE A 331 -38.30 0.52 -0.17
C PHE A 331 -39.39 1.41 0.41
N ASP A 332 -40.38 1.68 -0.44
CA ASP A 332 -41.57 2.48 -0.12
C ASP A 332 -42.36 1.79 1.01
N TYR A 333 -42.31 2.38 2.21
CA TYR A 333 -42.86 1.81 3.42
C TYR A 333 -44.30 2.28 3.67
N ASP A 334 -44.64 3.49 3.26
CA ASP A 334 -45.96 4.06 3.48
C ASP A 334 -46.91 3.88 2.27
N ASN A 335 -46.37 3.44 1.13
CA ASN A 335 -47.02 3.12 -0.15
C ASN A 335 -47.60 4.35 -0.86
N ASP A 336 -46.85 5.46 -0.89
CA ASP A 336 -47.25 6.69 -1.56
C ASP A 336 -46.60 6.93 -2.95
N ASP A 337 -45.78 5.98 -3.42
CA ASP A 337 -45.02 6.04 -4.67
C ASP A 337 -44.08 7.27 -4.75
N GLU A 338 -43.63 7.80 -3.61
CA GLU A 338 -42.66 8.88 -3.44
C GLU A 338 -41.53 8.41 -2.51
N TRP A 339 -40.37 9.07 -2.54
CA TRP A 339 -39.26 8.72 -1.66
C TRP A 339 -39.30 9.60 -0.41
N ASP A 340 -39.25 8.96 0.75
CA ASP A 340 -39.04 9.62 2.04
C ASP A 340 -37.67 9.30 2.66
N PRO A 341 -37.08 10.21 3.47
CA PRO A 341 -35.77 10.00 4.08
C PRO A 341 -35.62 8.69 4.85
N ASP A 342 -36.66 8.22 5.55
CA ASP A 342 -36.62 6.98 6.32
C ASP A 342 -36.80 5.71 5.48
N GLU A 343 -36.89 5.85 4.16
CA GLU A 343 -37.03 4.74 3.21
C GLU A 343 -35.67 4.35 2.63
N PRO A 344 -35.25 3.09 2.82
CA PRO A 344 -33.98 2.61 2.29
C PRO A 344 -33.90 2.68 0.76
N ILE A 345 -32.76 3.14 0.28
CA ILE A 345 -32.38 3.13 -1.13
C ILE A 345 -31.36 2.01 -1.32
N LEU A 346 -31.69 1.02 -2.14
CA LEU A 346 -30.77 -0.03 -2.56
C LEU A 346 -30.15 0.35 -3.91
N ILE A 347 -28.83 0.52 -3.94
CA ILE A 347 -28.09 0.68 -5.19
C ILE A 347 -28.11 -0.66 -5.93
N MET A 348 -28.55 -0.65 -7.19
CA MET A 348 -28.69 -1.84 -8.01
C MET A 348 -27.84 -1.76 -9.28
N PRO A 349 -27.19 -2.84 -9.70
CA PRO A 349 -26.07 -2.69 -10.64
C PRO A 349 -26.47 -3.17 -12.02
N TYR A 350 -25.55 -3.01 -12.96
CA TYR A 350 -25.70 -3.38 -14.36
C TYR A 350 -26.10 -4.85 -14.54
N GLU A 351 -26.88 -5.13 -15.59
CA GLU A 351 -27.22 -6.50 -15.93
C GLU A 351 -25.94 -7.35 -16.13
N GLY A 352 -25.79 -8.43 -15.35
CA GLY A 352 -24.82 -9.50 -15.64
C GLY A 352 -23.54 -9.59 -14.80
N GLY A 353 -23.38 -8.83 -13.70
CA GLY A 353 -22.15 -8.87 -12.86
C GLY A 353 -22.33 -9.08 -11.35
N ASN A 354 -21.20 -9.19 -10.63
CA ASN A 354 -21.16 -8.98 -9.16
C ASN A 354 -21.57 -7.55 -8.87
N SER A 355 -22.58 -7.42 -8.05
CA SER A 355 -23.46 -6.28 -8.06
C SER A 355 -23.53 -5.68 -6.64
N PRO A 356 -23.26 -4.40 -6.34
CA PRO A 356 -23.47 -3.91 -4.99
C PRO A 356 -24.86 -4.25 -4.46
N TYR A 357 -24.88 -4.68 -3.20
CA TYR A 357 -26.09 -4.83 -2.41
C TYR A 357 -25.88 -3.98 -1.16
N MET A 358 -26.02 -2.67 -1.37
CA MET A 358 -25.72 -1.64 -0.39
C MET A 358 -26.94 -0.74 -0.25
N PHE A 359 -27.41 -0.60 0.98
CA PHE A 359 -28.52 0.27 1.35
C PHE A 359 -27.99 1.58 1.90
N ILE A 360 -28.61 2.67 1.50
CA ILE A 360 -28.49 3.96 2.14
C ILE A 360 -29.86 4.26 2.73
N ARG A 361 -29.91 4.49 4.04
CA ARG A 361 -31.12 4.94 4.72
C ARG A 361 -30.83 6.23 5.46
N PHE A 362 -31.72 7.20 5.36
CA PHE A 362 -31.59 8.44 6.10
C PHE A 362 -32.52 8.46 7.30
N PHE A 363 -32.18 9.28 8.28
CA PHE A 363 -32.98 9.51 9.47
C PHE A 363 -33.01 10.99 9.76
N LEU A 364 -34.22 11.49 9.99
CA LEU A 364 -34.44 12.86 10.42
C LEU A 364 -34.26 12.92 11.94
N ASP A 365 -33.14 13.47 12.37
CA ASP A 365 -32.89 13.71 13.78
C ASP A 365 -33.27 15.14 14.13
N SER A 366 -34.31 15.29 14.96
CA SER A 366 -34.81 16.59 15.41
C SER A 366 -34.42 16.92 16.85
N LEU A 367 -33.61 16.07 17.48
CA LEU A 367 -33.18 16.23 18.87
C LEU A 367 -31.68 16.00 19.00
N ASP A 368 -30.95 17.03 19.44
CA ASP A 368 -29.59 16.86 19.94
C ASP A 368 -29.66 16.54 21.44
N ILE A 369 -29.07 15.42 21.85
CA ILE A 369 -29.12 14.92 23.22
C ILE A 369 -27.71 14.89 23.80
N THR A 370 -27.42 15.78 24.74
CA THR A 370 -26.17 15.78 25.50
C THR A 370 -26.37 15.09 26.85
N ALA A 371 -25.58 14.06 27.14
CA ALA A 371 -25.59 13.39 28.44
C ALA A 371 -24.49 13.93 29.35
N THR A 372 -24.86 14.41 30.54
CA THR A 372 -23.93 14.77 31.62
C THR A 372 -23.98 13.73 32.71
N ILE A 373 -22.85 13.07 32.98
CA ILE A 373 -22.71 12.09 34.06
C ILE A 373 -22.16 12.80 35.29
N LEU A 374 -22.90 12.70 36.40
CA LEU A 374 -22.51 13.18 37.72
C LEU A 374 -22.26 11.98 38.63
N LEU A 375 -21.05 11.89 39.18
CA LEU A 375 -20.69 10.87 40.17
C LEU A 375 -20.57 11.54 41.54
N ASP A 376 -21.39 11.10 42.49
CA ASP A 376 -21.30 11.52 43.89
C ASP A 376 -20.76 10.38 44.74
N THR A 377 -19.60 10.59 45.37
CA THR A 377 -18.92 9.58 46.19
C THR A 377 -19.02 9.95 47.66
N VAL A 378 -19.71 9.12 48.45
CA VAL A 378 -19.83 9.25 49.90
C VAL A 378 -19.03 8.14 50.58
N ILE A 379 -17.97 8.51 51.28
CA ILE A 379 -17.15 7.56 52.06
C ILE A 379 -17.64 7.55 53.51
N THR A 380 -17.97 6.37 54.02
CA THR A 380 -18.31 6.10 55.43
C THR A 380 -17.17 5.32 56.10
N GLU A 381 -17.17 5.22 57.43
CA GLU A 381 -16.09 4.57 58.18
C GLU A 381 -15.80 3.11 57.75
N ASN A 382 -16.77 2.43 57.14
CA ASN A 382 -16.67 1.03 56.74
C ASN A 382 -16.92 0.76 55.24
N ASP A 383 -17.35 1.77 54.46
CA ASP A 383 -17.77 1.53 53.07
C ASP A 383 -17.75 2.82 52.21
N THR A 384 -17.69 2.68 50.88
CA THR A 384 -17.78 3.78 49.91
C THR A 384 -19.00 3.60 49.01
N LEU A 385 -19.93 4.56 49.05
CA LEU A 385 -21.09 4.61 48.17
C LEU A 385 -20.80 5.56 47.01
N ILE A 386 -20.90 5.09 45.77
CA ILE A 386 -20.85 5.93 44.56
C ILE A 386 -22.26 5.97 43.97
N THR A 387 -22.81 7.17 43.81
CA THR A 387 -24.08 7.41 43.14
C THR A 387 -23.82 8.02 41.78
N GLU A 388 -24.32 7.39 40.72
CA GLU A 388 -24.27 7.91 39.36
C GLU A 388 -25.62 8.55 39.01
N SER A 389 -25.59 9.79 38.54
CA SER A 389 -26.75 10.52 38.02
C SER A 389 -26.46 10.98 36.60
N ILE A 390 -27.28 10.55 35.64
CA ILE A 390 -27.17 10.95 34.23
C ILE A 390 -28.25 11.99 33.94
N ILE A 391 -27.86 13.16 33.47
CA ILE A 391 -28.76 14.23 33.03
C ILE A 391 -28.71 14.26 31.50
N TYR A 392 -29.87 14.17 30.85
CA TYR A 392 -29.99 14.37 29.41
C TYR A 392 -30.53 15.78 29.16
N ASP A 393 -29.74 16.60 28.47
CA ASP A 393 -30.19 17.87 27.91
C ASP A 393 -30.61 17.62 26.46
N THR A 394 -31.83 18.00 26.11
CA THR A 394 -32.39 17.80 24.77
C THR A 394 -32.69 19.14 24.14
N THR A 395 -31.99 19.46 23.07
CA THR A 395 -32.24 20.65 22.25
C THR A 395 -32.90 20.26 20.93
N TYR A 396 -33.94 21.00 20.55
CA TYR A 396 -34.57 20.80 19.24
C TYR A 396 -33.63 21.29 18.15
N VAL A 397 -33.44 20.45 17.13
CA VAL A 397 -32.68 20.76 15.93
C VAL A 397 -33.67 20.86 14.77
N GLU A 398 -33.63 21.99 14.06
CA GLU A 398 -34.43 22.16 12.86
C GLU A 398 -33.93 21.19 11.79
N ILE A 399 -34.87 20.46 11.16
CA ILE A 399 -34.54 19.55 10.07
C ILE A 399 -34.32 20.39 8.81
N ILE A 400 -33.13 20.27 8.23
CA ILE A 400 -32.78 20.87 6.96
C ILE A 400 -32.94 19.79 5.91
N HIS A 401 -33.96 19.96 5.06
CA HIS A 401 -34.24 19.02 3.99
C HIS A 401 -33.28 19.19 2.82
N VAL A 402 -33.16 18.11 2.05
CA VAL A 402 -32.44 18.12 0.77
C VAL A 402 -33.06 19.11 -0.20
N GLU A 403 -32.20 19.86 -0.88
CA GLU A 403 -32.57 20.79 -1.94
C GLU A 403 -31.90 20.43 -3.25
N LYS A 404 -32.45 20.96 -4.35
CA LYS A 404 -31.83 20.83 -5.67
C LYS A 404 -30.39 21.37 -5.63
N GLY A 405 -29.43 20.51 -5.97
CA GLY A 405 -28.00 20.79 -6.00
C GLY A 405 -27.21 20.04 -4.93
N ASP A 406 -27.89 19.43 -3.96
CA ASP A 406 -27.25 18.66 -2.91
C ASP A 406 -26.66 17.34 -3.47
N ILE A 407 -25.56 16.90 -2.88
CA ILE A 407 -24.88 15.66 -3.25
C ILE A 407 -24.51 14.91 -1.97
N PHE A 408 -25.02 13.69 -1.84
CA PHE A 408 -24.56 12.73 -0.84
C PHE A 408 -23.61 11.72 -1.49
N ARG A 409 -22.44 11.50 -0.90
CA ARG A 409 -21.43 10.53 -1.35
C ARG A 409 -21.47 9.30 -0.44
N LEU A 410 -21.61 8.13 -1.05
CA LEU A 410 -21.21 6.84 -0.50
C LEU A 410 -19.81 6.53 -1.03
N ALA A 411 -18.81 6.61 -0.14
CA ALA A 411 -17.43 6.32 -0.46
C ALA A 411 -17.09 4.86 -0.11
N THR A 412 -16.25 4.23 -0.92
CA THR A 412 -15.73 2.89 -0.69
C THR A 412 -14.21 2.89 -0.69
N PHE A 413 -13.64 1.90 -0.01
CA PHE A 413 -12.26 1.52 -0.23
C PHE A 413 -12.17 0.71 -1.52
N ILE A 414 -11.25 1.09 -2.39
CA ILE A 414 -11.06 0.55 -3.74
C ILE A 414 -9.66 -0.04 -3.77
N PRO A 415 -9.50 -1.37 -3.94
CA PRO A 415 -8.20 -2.00 -4.06
C PRO A 415 -7.42 -1.46 -5.27
N PHE A 416 -6.11 -1.60 -5.25
CA PHE A 416 -5.29 -1.38 -6.44
C PHE A 416 -5.71 -2.33 -7.58
N SER A 417 -5.60 -1.86 -8.81
CA SER A 417 -6.08 -2.57 -10.00
C SER A 417 -5.29 -2.23 -11.26
#